data_AF-A0A933CQX3-F1
#
_entry.id   AF-A0A933CQX3-F1
#
_cell.length_a   1.000
_cell.length_b   1.000
_cell.length_c   1.000
_cell.angle_alpha   90.00
_cell.angle_beta   90.00
_cell.angle_gamma   90.00
#
_symmetry.space_group_name_H-M   'P 1'
#
loop_
_entity.id
_entity.type
_entity.pdbx_description
1 polymer ?
#
loop_
_entity_poly.entity_id
_entity_poly.type
_entity_poly.pdbx_seq_one_letter_code
_entity_poly.pdbx_strand_id
1 'polypeptide(L)'
;MEKRKRVLIVAAEFPPFKTIGRIRTLKLCQHLLEWGWSPLVLTVSASAEGPYDELTLAEIPSGLPVYRAHWPQPENQVIRLA
;
A
#
# COMPACT_ATOMS: atom_id res chain seq x y z
N MET A 1 -2.03 -22.73 18.88
CA MET A 1 -2.25 -22.12 17.56
C MET A 1 -0.96 -22.18 16.78
N GLU A 2 -1.00 -22.72 15.56
CA GLU A 2 0.16 -22.76 14.68
C GLU A 2 0.54 -21.32 14.25
N LYS A 3 1.83 -21.00 14.30
CA LYS A 3 2.32 -19.64 14.05
C LYS A 3 2.32 -19.37 12.55
N ARG A 4 1.35 -18.60 12.04
CA ARG A 4 1.32 -18.20 10.63
C ARG A 4 2.59 -17.45 10.24
N LYS A 5 3.09 -17.73 9.03
CA LYS A 5 4.24 -17.01 8.45
C LYS A 5 3.85 -15.56 8.22
N ARG A 6 4.66 -14.62 8.71
CA ARG A 6 4.42 -13.17 8.62
C ARG A 6 5.34 -12.55 7.60
N VAL A 7 4.84 -11.55 6.87
CA VAL A 7 5.62 -10.78 5.90
C VAL A 7 5.19 -9.31 5.96
N LEU A 8 6.16 -8.40 5.95
CA LEU A 8 5.94 -6.97 5.77
C LEU A 8 6.15 -6.63 4.29
N ILE A 9 5.16 -5.99 3.69
CA ILE A 9 5.21 -5.49 2.32
C ILE A 9 5.35 -3.98 2.41
N VAL A 10 6.45 -3.44 1.90
CA VAL A 10 6.67 -1.99 1.81
C VAL A 10 6.40 -1.58 0.36
N ALA A 11 5.36 -0.78 0.15
CA ALA A 11 4.95 -0.35 -1.18
C ALA A 11 4.49 1.10 -1.15
N ALA A 12 5.19 1.97 -1.88
CA ALA A 12 4.82 3.37 -2.00
C ALA A 12 3.39 3.53 -2.56
N GLU A 13 3.02 2.70 -3.54
CA GLU A 13 1.68 2.70 -4.13
C GLU A 13 0.85 1.51 -3.60
N PHE A 14 -0.28 1.84 -2.98
CA PHE A 14 -1.31 0.92 -2.52
C PHE A 14 -2.66 1.65 -2.52
N PRO A 15 -3.85 1.01 -2.56
CA PRO A 15 -5.10 1.76 -2.43
C PRO A 15 -5.04 2.77 -1.26
N PRO A 16 -5.54 4.02 -1.40
CA PRO A 16 -6.42 4.49 -2.47
C PRO A 16 -5.71 4.99 -3.75
N PHE A 17 -4.41 4.78 -3.93
CA PHE A 17 -3.71 5.20 -5.15
C PHE A 17 -4.31 4.52 -6.39
N LYS A 18 -4.74 5.29 -7.38
CA LYS A 18 -5.30 4.85 -8.67
C LYS A 18 -4.22 4.63 -9.74
N THR A 19 -3.07 4.12 -9.35
CA THR A 19 -1.93 3.85 -10.25
C THR A 19 -1.92 2.38 -10.69
N ILE A 20 -1.21 2.07 -11.79
CA ILE A 20 -1.04 0.67 -12.23
C ILE A 20 -0.14 -0.09 -11.23
N GLY A 21 0.82 0.59 -10.59
CA GLY A 21 1.77 -0.02 -9.66
C GLY A 21 1.11 -0.64 -8.43
N ARG A 22 -0.03 -0.11 -7.95
CA ARG A 22 -0.75 -0.65 -6.79
C ARG A 22 -1.31 -2.07 -7.01
N ILE A 23 -1.66 -2.43 -8.26
CA ILE A 23 -2.46 -3.63 -8.56
C ILE A 23 -1.67 -4.91 -8.22
N ARG A 24 -0.40 -4.98 -8.62
CA ARG A 24 0.45 -6.17 -8.39
C ARG A 24 0.62 -6.45 -6.90
N THR A 25 0.92 -5.41 -6.12
CA THR A 25 1.10 -5.52 -4.68
C THR A 25 -0.19 -5.97 -3.99
N LEU A 26 -1.34 -5.41 -4.38
CA LEU A 26 -2.64 -5.81 -3.82
C LEU A 26 -2.97 -7.28 -4.12
N LYS A 27 -2.78 -7.72 -5.37
CA LYS A 27 -3.00 -9.12 -5.77
C LYS A 27 -2.07 -10.09 -5.03
N LEU A 28 -0.80 -9.71 -4.83
CA LEU A 28 0.11 -10.51 -4.02
C LEU A 28 -0.39 -10.66 -2.57
N CYS A 29 -0.89 -9.58 -1.96
CA CYS A 29 -1.45 -9.65 -0.60
C CYS A 29 -2.67 -10.59 -0.52
N GLN A 30 -3.56 -10.54 -1.52
CA GLN A 30 -4.72 -11.42 -1.64
C GLN A 30 -4.28 -12.90 -1.67
N HIS A 31 -3.34 -13.25 -2.55
CA HIS A 31 -2.83 -14.62 -2.64
C HIS A 31 -2.08 -15.08 -1.38
N LEU A 32 -1.33 -14.20 -0.72
CA LEU A 32 -0.67 -14.53 0.55
C LEU A 32 -1.68 -14.90 1.63
N LEU A 33 -2.77 -14.14 1.76
CA LEU A 33 -3.86 -14.47 2.69
C LEU A 33 -4.51 -15.81 2.36
N GLU A 34 -4.82 -16.06 1.08
CA GLU A 34 -5.38 -17.34 0.59
C GLU A 34 -4.47 -18.54 0.92
N TRP A 35 -3.15 -18.33 0.90
CA TRP A 35 -2.15 -19.36 1.19
C TRP A 35 -1.76 -19.44 2.68
N GLY A 36 -2.55 -18.81 3.56
CA GLY A 36 -2.38 -18.90 5.01
C GLY A 36 -1.26 -18.03 5.59
N TRP A 37 -0.69 -17.11 4.82
CA TRP A 37 0.24 -16.11 5.33
C TRP A 37 -0.49 -14.97 6.04
N SER A 38 0.25 -14.24 6.86
CA SER A 38 -0.22 -13.03 7.54
C SER A 38 0.59 -11.82 7.05
N PRO A 39 0.28 -11.31 5.85
CA PRO A 39 0.88 -10.09 5.33
C PRO A 39 0.42 -8.85 6.12
N LEU A 40 1.27 -7.84 6.12
CA LEU A 40 0.93 -6.47 6.53
C LEU A 40 1.61 -5.49 5.56
N VAL A 41 0.95 -4.37 5.28
CA VAL A 41 1.41 -3.40 4.30
C VAL A 41 1.84 -2.11 5.01
N LEU A 42 3.02 -1.62 4.67
CA LEU A 42 3.46 -0.25 4.93
C LEU A 42 3.43 0.50 3.60
N THR A 43 2.62 1.54 3.53
CA THR A 43 2.48 2.40 2.35
C THR A 43 2.53 3.86 2.74
N VAL A 44 2.51 4.76 1.77
CA VAL A 44 2.45 6.20 2.06
C VAL A 44 1.00 6.65 2.26
N SER A 45 0.82 7.70 3.06
CA SER A 45 -0.45 8.39 3.18
C SER A 45 -0.83 9.04 1.86
N ALA A 46 -2.12 8.95 1.51
CA ALA A 46 -2.66 9.73 0.42
C ALA A 46 -2.62 11.22 0.78
N SER A 47 -2.07 12.07 -0.09
CA SER A 47 -2.25 13.53 -0.01
C SER A 47 -3.46 13.95 -0.85
N ALA A 48 -3.86 15.23 -0.85
CA ALA A 48 -4.98 15.67 -1.70
C ALA A 48 -4.61 15.74 -3.21
N GLU A 49 -3.31 15.75 -3.54
CA GLU A 49 -2.79 16.19 -4.85
C GLU A 49 -2.43 15.05 -5.80
N GLY A 50 -2.70 13.79 -5.42
CA GLY A 50 -2.30 12.60 -6.17
C GLY A 50 -3.45 11.87 -6.87
N PRO A 51 -3.16 10.83 -7.66
CA PRO A 51 -4.17 10.04 -8.34
C PRO A 51 -4.88 9.13 -7.33
N TYR A 52 -5.87 9.64 -6.61
CA TYR A 52 -6.61 8.90 -5.59
C TYR A 52 -8.02 8.54 -6.03
N ASP A 53 -8.48 7.36 -5.64
CA ASP A 53 -9.83 6.88 -5.86
C ASP A 53 -10.26 6.06 -4.64
N GLU A 54 -11.14 6.63 -3.80
CA GLU A 54 -11.61 6.01 -2.57
C GLU A 54 -12.31 4.66 -2.81
N LEU A 55 -12.88 4.45 -4.00
CA LEU A 55 -13.53 3.19 -4.35
C LEU A 55 -12.53 2.02 -4.34
N THR A 56 -11.24 2.29 -4.58
CA THR A 56 -10.20 1.26 -4.56
C THR A 56 -9.90 0.75 -3.15
N LEU A 57 -10.32 1.45 -2.09
CA LEU A 57 -10.22 0.94 -0.72
C LEU A 57 -11.05 -0.34 -0.52
N ALA A 58 -12.16 -0.48 -1.26
CA ALA A 58 -12.99 -1.68 -1.22
C ALA A 58 -12.28 -2.91 -1.81
N GLU A 59 -11.17 -2.72 -2.55
CA GLU A 59 -10.36 -3.83 -3.07
C GLU A 59 -9.42 -4.44 -2.00
N ILE A 60 -9.22 -3.75 -0.86
CA ILE A 60 -8.40 -4.24 0.27
C ILE A 60 -9.16 -5.36 0.99
N PRO A 61 -8.61 -6.60 1.08
CA PRO A 61 -9.26 -7.69 1.79
C PRO A 61 -9.47 -7.39 3.27
N SER A 62 -10.60 -7.84 3.81
CA SER A 62 -10.82 -7.83 5.25
C SER A 62 -9.72 -8.62 5.96
N GLY A 63 -9.11 -8.01 6.97
CA GLY A 63 -8.01 -8.62 7.72
C GLY A 63 -6.60 -8.40 7.16
N LEU A 64 -6.42 -7.59 6.10
CA LEU A 64 -5.10 -7.09 5.67
C LEU A 64 -4.76 -5.78 6.40
N PRO A 65 -3.82 -5.75 7.36
CA PRO A 65 -3.42 -4.52 8.01
C PRO A 65 -2.65 -3.62 7.03
N VAL A 66 -3.07 -2.36 6.92
CA VAL A 66 -2.41 -1.35 6.10
C VAL A 66 -2.04 -0.16 6.99
N TYR A 67 -0.74 0.09 7.12
CA TYR A 67 -0.18 1.23 7.83
C TYR A 67 0.28 2.27 6.83
N ARG A 68 -0.06 3.53 7.08
CA ARG A 68 0.28 4.65 6.20
C ARG A 68 1.27 5.58 6.89
N ALA A 69 2.39 5.83 6.24
CA ALA A 69 3.43 6.74 6.69
C ALA A 69 3.40 8.05 5.91
N HIS A 70 3.83 9.14 6.55
CA HIS A 70 4.00 10.43 5.90
C HIS A 70 5.04 10.34 4.76
N TRP A 71 4.69 10.81 3.55
CA TRP A 71 5.61 10.95 2.43
C TRP A 71 6.18 12.37 2.41
N PRO A 72 7.49 12.55 2.64
CA PRO A 72 8.09 13.89 2.73
C PRO A 72 8.28 14.60 1.38
N GLN A 73 7.89 13.96 0.25
CA GLN A 73 7.97 14.54 -1.10
C GLN A 73 9.33 15.19 -1.41
N PRO A 74 10.46 14.47 -1.25
CA PRO A 74 11.79 15.04 -1.47
C PRO A 74 11.96 15.65 -2.87
N GLU A 75 11.27 15.13 -3.87
CA GLU A 75 11.20 15.65 -5.23
C GLU A 75 10.78 17.12 -5.30
N ASN A 76 9.88 17.57 -4.42
CA ASN A 76 9.43 18.96 -4.36
C ASN A 76 10.52 19.91 -3.84
N GLN A 77 11.51 19.38 -3.12
CA GLN A 77 12.65 20.17 -2.64
C GLN A 77 13.71 20.34 -3.74
N VAL A 78 13.87 19.33 -4.61
CA VAL A 78 14.87 19.37 -5.70
C VAL A 78 14.47 20.36 -6.79
N ILE A 79 13.17 20.47 -7.10
CA ILE A 79 12.66 21.41 -8.13
C ILE A 79 12.94 22.89 -7.77
N ARG A 80 13.11 23.22 -6.49
CA ARG A 80 13.36 24.61 -6.04
C ARG A 80 14.82 25.07 -6.18
N LEU A 81 15.75 24.17 -6.52
CA LEU A 81 17.18 24.46 -6.63
C LEU A 81 17.65 24.63 -8.09
N ALA A 82 16.76 24.39 -9.07
CA ALA A 82 17.00 24.59 -10.50
C ALA A 82 16.28 25.85 -10.98
#